data_AF-A0A934EEV3-F1
#
_entry.id   AF-A0A934EEV3-F1
#
_cell.length_a   1.000
_cell.length_b   1.000
_cell.length_c   1.000
_cell.angle_alpha   90.00
_cell.angle_beta   90.00
_cell.angle_gamma   90.00
#
_symmetry.space_group_name_H-M   'P 1'
#
loop_
_entity.id
_entity.type
_entity.pdbx_description
1 polymer ?
#
loop_
_entity_poly.entity_id
_entity_poly.type
_entity_poly.pdbx_seq_one_letter_code
_entity_poly.pdbx_strand_id
1 'polypeptide(L)'
;MKKVIIIIYCILLLATASAAFAYDETYEKAMKHFKAREYKRAIPYLENYVVRKPEPAAYYMLGYAYYELRNFERSRDYFDQAYLIDPDFSSDKVPAHAGLSQEEQGLIHDVLELSGAKKQMENYAEILSSALPQFRIGMSNVKQNNDVLLFLRDSYKINKIYPPVVNMFSARFNKKYMTSVLQWLKSPLGKKSASLEVAANMPEMIKRSAAYREEYDRMQTGRKQRIGDMEKTVRATELNVDIIAGSLFEMLKGMQVRMQDSGRMNSEEIDALVDNIRNVPREELTRELLVSLAFTYRSLTNEELDEVVRFYRSPEGRWFNDTSMEAISSAIGKASREVGEKMGNALLVKRVTL
;
A
#
# COMPACT_ATOMS: atom_id res chain seq x y z
N MET A 1 41.71 -15.55 -14.12
CA MET A 1 40.83 -16.59 -14.70
C MET A 1 39.51 -15.93 -15.08
N LYS A 2 39.50 -15.33 -16.28
CA LYS A 2 38.31 -14.87 -17.01
C LYS A 2 38.00 -15.95 -18.05
N LYS A 3 36.74 -16.04 -18.49
CA LYS A 3 36.23 -16.78 -19.67
C LYS A 3 35.87 -18.26 -19.43
N VAL A 4 34.64 -18.52 -19.00
CA VAL A 4 33.91 -19.77 -19.35
C VAL A 4 32.41 -19.54 -19.68
N ILE A 5 31.77 -18.42 -19.32
CA ILE A 5 30.32 -18.27 -19.58
C ILE A 5 30.03 -17.02 -20.42
N ILE A 6 30.59 -16.99 -21.62
CA ILE A 6 30.11 -16.16 -22.72
C ILE A 6 30.01 -17.10 -23.91
N ILE A 7 28.78 -17.27 -24.40
CA ILE A 7 28.39 -17.74 -25.74
C ILE A 7 28.51 -19.26 -25.94
N ILE A 8 27.34 -19.91 -25.97
CA ILE A 8 26.90 -21.02 -26.84
C ILE A 8 25.60 -21.53 -26.18
N TYR A 9 24.37 -21.47 -26.70
CA TYR A 9 23.73 -21.04 -27.96
C TYR A 9 22.26 -20.73 -27.57
N CYS A 10 21.69 -19.54 -27.79
CA CYS A 10 21.05 -19.10 -29.05
C CYS A 10 19.94 -20.03 -29.56
N ILE A 11 18.69 -19.78 -29.15
CA ILE A 11 17.59 -19.54 -30.11
C ILE A 11 16.87 -18.25 -29.70
N LEU A 12 16.89 -17.30 -30.63
CA LEU A 12 16.11 -16.08 -30.70
C LEU A 12 14.87 -16.36 -31.58
N LEU A 13 13.76 -15.70 -31.24
CA LEU A 13 12.55 -15.41 -32.04
C LEU A 13 11.37 -16.41 -32.09
N LEU A 14 10.28 -15.94 -31.45
CA LEU A 14 8.87 -15.92 -31.89
C LEU A 14 8.12 -17.23 -32.18
N ALA A 15 7.29 -17.67 -31.21
CA ALA A 15 5.83 -17.73 -31.31
C ALA A 15 5.21 -18.40 -30.05
N THR A 16 4.29 -17.67 -29.38
CA THR A 16 3.15 -18.10 -28.53
C THR A 16 3.24 -19.42 -27.73
N ALA A 17 3.08 -19.44 -26.40
CA ALA A 17 1.80 -19.21 -25.75
C ALA A 17 1.91 -18.56 -24.36
N SER A 18 1.11 -17.51 -24.21
CA SER A 18 0.65 -16.93 -22.95
C SER A 18 -0.21 -17.93 -22.16
N ALA A 19 0.03 -18.05 -20.85
CA ALA A 19 -1.03 -18.35 -19.87
C ALA A 19 -0.56 -18.01 -18.45
N ALA A 20 -0.55 -16.72 -18.11
CA ALA A 20 -0.72 -16.26 -16.72
C ALA A 20 -1.07 -14.76 -16.60
N PHE A 21 -0.79 -13.96 -17.62
CA PHE A 21 -1.46 -12.68 -17.88
C PHE A 21 -1.60 -12.53 -19.39
N ALA A 22 -2.53 -13.29 -19.98
CA ALA A 22 -3.03 -12.90 -21.28
C ALA A 22 -3.71 -11.54 -21.08
N TYR A 23 -3.05 -10.49 -21.58
CA TYR A 23 -3.70 -9.25 -22.00
C TYR A 23 -4.90 -9.65 -22.85
N ASP A 24 -6.09 -9.57 -22.29
CA ASP A 24 -7.30 -9.99 -22.97
C ASP A 24 -7.98 -8.76 -23.55
N GLU A 25 -7.70 -8.50 -24.81
CA GLU A 25 -8.32 -7.43 -25.60
C GLU A 25 -9.87 -7.51 -25.54
N THR A 26 -10.43 -8.72 -25.36
CA THR A 26 -11.87 -8.89 -25.19
C THR A 26 -12.34 -8.37 -23.83
N TYR A 27 -11.61 -8.64 -22.74
CA TYR A 27 -11.94 -8.08 -21.44
C TYR A 27 -11.81 -6.56 -21.41
N GLU A 28 -10.80 -5.97 -22.04
CA GLU A 28 -10.67 -4.51 -22.12
C GLU A 28 -11.80 -3.86 -22.92
N LYS A 29 -12.20 -4.45 -24.05
CA LYS A 29 -13.36 -3.97 -24.83
C LYS A 29 -14.67 -4.12 -24.07
N ALA A 30 -14.87 -5.27 -23.41
CA ALA A 30 -15.97 -5.50 -22.49
C ALA A 30 -16.03 -4.39 -21.45
N MET A 31 -14.93 -4.17 -20.74
CA MET A 31 -14.81 -3.12 -19.74
C MET A 31 -15.12 -1.76 -20.36
N LYS A 32 -14.51 -1.37 -21.47
CA LYS A 32 -14.77 -0.06 -22.12
C LYS A 32 -16.26 0.20 -22.36
N HIS A 33 -16.98 -0.77 -22.93
CA HIS A 33 -18.43 -0.63 -23.17
C HIS A 33 -19.24 -0.68 -21.87
N PHE A 34 -18.86 -1.55 -20.93
CA PHE A 34 -19.53 -1.67 -19.63
C PHE A 34 -19.44 -0.36 -18.82
N LYS A 35 -18.29 0.31 -18.91
CA LYS A 35 -18.02 1.65 -18.33
C LYS A 35 -18.90 2.74 -18.91
N ALA A 36 -19.05 2.72 -20.23
CA ALA A 36 -19.90 3.66 -20.95
C ALA A 36 -21.41 3.37 -20.76
N ARG A 37 -21.78 2.39 -19.91
CA ARG A 37 -23.14 1.86 -19.76
C ARG A 37 -23.73 1.34 -21.08
N GLU A 38 -22.86 1.03 -22.03
CA GLU A 38 -23.22 0.41 -23.31
C GLU A 38 -23.33 -1.11 -23.11
N TYR A 39 -24.20 -1.54 -22.20
CA TYR A 39 -24.29 -2.93 -21.76
C TYR A 39 -24.49 -3.91 -22.92
N LYS A 40 -25.30 -3.53 -23.92
CA LYS A 40 -25.50 -4.34 -25.15
C LYS A 40 -24.22 -4.60 -25.92
N ARG A 41 -23.27 -3.65 -25.92
CA ARG A 41 -21.97 -3.79 -26.57
C ARG A 41 -20.96 -4.50 -25.68
N ALA A 42 -21.09 -4.39 -24.36
CA ALA A 42 -20.20 -5.04 -23.40
C ALA A 42 -20.41 -6.57 -23.32
N ILE A 43 -21.67 -7.01 -23.38
CA ILE A 43 -22.09 -8.42 -23.26
C ILE A 43 -21.30 -9.36 -24.17
N PRO A 44 -21.22 -9.18 -25.51
CA PRO A 44 -20.55 -10.16 -26.37
C PRO A 44 -19.06 -10.32 -26.05
N TYR A 45 -18.42 -9.26 -25.57
CA TYR A 45 -17.03 -9.32 -25.13
C TYR A 45 -16.88 -10.05 -23.78
N LEU A 46 -17.79 -9.81 -22.83
CA LEU A 46 -17.81 -10.49 -21.54
C LEU A 46 -18.15 -11.99 -21.70
N GLU A 47 -19.14 -12.33 -22.54
CA GLU A 47 -19.51 -13.72 -22.86
C GLU A 47 -18.31 -14.46 -23.48
N ASN A 48 -17.60 -13.81 -24.39
CA ASN A 48 -16.42 -14.40 -25.01
C ASN A 48 -15.25 -14.59 -24.03
N TYR A 49 -15.11 -13.67 -23.06
CA TYR A 49 -14.11 -13.74 -22.02
C TYR A 49 -14.35 -14.91 -21.06
N VAL A 50 -15.58 -15.04 -20.52
CA VAL A 50 -15.90 -16.05 -19.50
C VAL A 50 -15.79 -17.49 -20.01
N VAL A 51 -15.92 -17.70 -21.32
CA VAL A 51 -15.67 -19.01 -21.96
C VAL A 51 -14.21 -19.45 -21.81
N ARG A 52 -13.26 -18.50 -21.83
CA ARG A 52 -11.82 -18.77 -21.73
C ARG A 52 -11.34 -18.73 -20.28
N LYS A 53 -11.91 -17.81 -19.49
CA LYS A 53 -11.57 -17.53 -18.10
C LYS A 53 -12.84 -17.38 -17.27
N PRO A 54 -13.36 -18.49 -16.72
CA PRO A 54 -14.53 -18.44 -15.85
C PRO A 54 -14.15 -17.80 -14.51
N GLU A 55 -14.34 -16.48 -14.41
CA GLU A 55 -14.06 -15.70 -13.21
C GLU A 55 -15.35 -15.15 -12.61
N PRO A 56 -15.53 -15.22 -11.27
CA PRO A 56 -16.74 -14.71 -10.59
C PRO A 56 -17.08 -13.27 -10.95
N ALA A 57 -16.07 -12.40 -11.05
CA ALA A 57 -16.27 -10.98 -11.36
C ALA A 57 -16.84 -10.74 -12.77
N ALA A 58 -16.37 -11.49 -13.77
CA ALA A 58 -16.86 -11.35 -15.13
C ALA A 58 -18.30 -11.90 -15.30
N TYR A 59 -18.63 -12.98 -14.59
CA TYR A 59 -20.00 -13.48 -14.52
C TYR A 59 -20.93 -12.51 -13.79
N TYR A 60 -20.50 -11.91 -12.69
CA TYR A 60 -21.26 -10.88 -12.00
C TYR A 60 -21.52 -9.67 -12.90
N MET A 61 -20.51 -9.23 -13.67
CA MET A 61 -20.67 -8.15 -14.65
C MET A 61 -21.68 -8.51 -15.74
N LEU A 62 -21.69 -9.74 -16.27
CA LEU A 62 -22.73 -10.19 -17.20
C LEU A 62 -24.12 -10.12 -16.57
N GLY A 63 -24.26 -10.64 -15.34
CA GLY A 63 -25.48 -10.58 -14.56
C GLY A 63 -26.02 -9.16 -14.42
N TYR A 64 -25.13 -8.22 -14.10
CA TYR A 64 -25.46 -6.79 -13.99
C TYR A 64 -25.81 -6.15 -15.34
N ALA A 65 -25.07 -6.45 -16.41
CA ALA A 65 -25.36 -5.92 -17.74
C ALA A 65 -26.76 -6.34 -18.23
N TYR A 66 -27.13 -7.62 -18.01
CA TYR A 66 -28.46 -8.11 -18.33
C TYR A 66 -29.55 -7.57 -17.42
N TYR A 67 -29.25 -7.32 -16.14
CA TYR A 67 -30.14 -6.65 -15.21
C TYR A 67 -30.53 -5.24 -15.68
N GLU A 68 -29.54 -4.42 -16.05
CA GLU A 68 -29.75 -3.05 -16.57
C GLU A 68 -30.54 -3.04 -17.89
N LEU A 69 -30.42 -4.11 -18.69
CA LEU A 69 -31.21 -4.32 -19.91
C LEU A 69 -32.58 -4.95 -19.64
N ARG A 70 -32.97 -5.13 -18.38
CA ARG A 70 -34.23 -5.76 -17.93
C ARG A 70 -34.43 -7.20 -18.40
N ASN A 71 -33.34 -7.90 -18.73
CA ASN A 71 -33.36 -9.33 -18.99
C ASN A 71 -33.04 -10.07 -17.69
N PHE A 72 -34.04 -10.17 -16.82
CA PHE A 72 -33.89 -10.72 -15.48
C PHE A 72 -33.60 -12.23 -15.46
N GLU A 73 -33.99 -12.95 -16.51
CA GLU A 73 -33.73 -14.39 -16.64
C GLU A 73 -32.23 -14.64 -16.79
N ARG A 74 -31.61 -14.08 -17.85
CA ARG A 74 -30.15 -14.20 -18.05
C ARG A 74 -29.34 -13.55 -16.93
N SER A 75 -29.85 -12.45 -16.37
CA SER A 75 -29.22 -11.79 -15.23
C SER A 75 -29.04 -12.76 -14.06
N ARG A 76 -30.11 -13.49 -13.72
CA ARG A 76 -30.09 -14.51 -12.66
C ARG A 76 -29.09 -15.61 -12.97
N ASP A 77 -29.14 -16.17 -14.19
CA ASP A 77 -28.24 -17.26 -14.58
C ASP A 77 -26.76 -16.89 -14.38
N TYR A 78 -26.37 -15.67 -14.78
CA TYR A 78 -25.00 -15.21 -14.64
C TYR A 78 -24.61 -14.83 -13.21
N PHE A 79 -25.55 -14.33 -12.39
CA PHE A 79 -25.29 -14.19 -10.97
C PHE A 79 -25.10 -15.55 -10.30
N ASP A 80 -25.92 -16.54 -10.63
CA ASP A 80 -25.79 -17.91 -10.10
C ASP A 80 -24.43 -18.50 -10.47
N GLN A 81 -23.92 -18.27 -11.69
CA GLN A 81 -22.57 -18.68 -12.07
C GLN A 81 -21.48 -18.00 -11.23
N ALA A 82 -21.63 -16.70 -10.92
CA ALA A 82 -20.67 -15.99 -10.08
C ALA A 82 -20.61 -16.58 -8.67
N TYR A 83 -21.78 -16.82 -8.05
CA TYR A 83 -21.90 -17.38 -6.70
C TYR A 83 -21.61 -18.89 -6.65
N LEU A 84 -21.75 -19.60 -7.75
CA LEU A 84 -21.33 -21.01 -7.86
C LEU A 84 -19.80 -21.14 -7.77
N ILE A 85 -19.07 -20.20 -8.36
CA ILE A 85 -17.61 -20.21 -8.37
C ILE A 85 -17.04 -19.65 -7.05
N ASP A 86 -17.64 -18.57 -6.53
CA ASP A 86 -17.29 -17.99 -5.23
C ASP A 86 -18.58 -17.72 -4.42
N PRO A 87 -18.98 -18.62 -3.52
CA PRO A 87 -20.18 -18.44 -2.69
C PRO A 87 -20.14 -17.18 -1.80
N ASP A 88 -18.94 -16.70 -1.46
CA ASP A 88 -18.71 -15.48 -0.67
C ASP A 88 -18.35 -14.29 -1.59
N PHE A 89 -18.78 -14.32 -2.86
CA PHE A 89 -18.51 -13.26 -3.81
C PHE A 89 -19.20 -11.95 -3.39
N SER A 90 -18.41 -10.90 -3.15
CA SER A 90 -18.90 -9.54 -2.90
C SER A 90 -18.71 -8.67 -4.14
N SER A 91 -19.60 -7.72 -4.38
CA SER A 91 -19.48 -6.72 -5.44
C SER A 91 -18.18 -5.89 -5.34
N ASP A 92 -17.55 -5.82 -4.17
CA ASP A 92 -16.25 -5.14 -3.97
C ASP A 92 -15.08 -5.86 -4.66
N LYS A 93 -15.26 -7.16 -4.98
CA LYS A 93 -14.30 -7.97 -5.75
C LYS A 93 -14.46 -7.76 -7.27
N VAL A 94 -15.57 -7.16 -7.71
CA VAL A 94 -15.70 -6.62 -9.06
C VAL A 94 -14.87 -5.34 -9.08
N PRO A 95 -13.98 -5.13 -10.06
CA PRO A 95 -13.36 -3.83 -10.25
C PRO A 95 -14.50 -2.81 -10.40
N ALA A 96 -14.75 -2.05 -9.33
CA ALA A 96 -15.93 -1.21 -9.18
C ALA A 96 -16.14 -0.36 -10.45
N HIS A 97 -17.42 -0.18 -10.83
CA HIS A 97 -17.89 0.65 -11.94
C HIS A 97 -16.79 1.47 -12.62
N ALA A 98 -16.31 0.99 -13.76
CA ALA A 98 -15.23 1.59 -14.51
C ALA A 98 -13.86 1.64 -13.83
N GLY A 99 -13.02 0.64 -14.14
CA GLY A 99 -11.58 0.86 -14.15
C GLY A 99 -11.24 2.20 -14.79
N LEU A 100 -10.37 2.97 -14.14
CA LEU A 100 -10.03 4.31 -14.55
C LEU A 100 -9.52 4.38 -15.99
N SER A 101 -9.73 5.51 -16.66
CA SER A 101 -9.07 5.79 -17.94
C SER A 101 -7.54 5.84 -17.76
N GLN A 102 -6.79 5.73 -18.86
CA GLN A 102 -5.33 5.86 -18.81
C GLN A 102 -4.90 7.22 -18.25
N GLU A 103 -5.66 8.28 -18.54
CA GLU A 103 -5.46 9.62 -17.97
C GLU A 103 -5.65 9.59 -16.45
N GLU A 104 -6.74 9.02 -15.96
CA GLU A 104 -7.05 8.94 -14.52
C GLU A 104 -6.07 8.05 -13.75
N GLN A 105 -5.61 6.95 -14.34
CA GLN A 105 -4.50 6.15 -13.81
C GLN A 105 -3.22 6.98 -13.75
N GLY A 106 -2.92 7.74 -14.81
CA GLY A 106 -1.80 8.68 -14.84
C GLY A 106 -1.84 9.70 -13.70
N LEU A 107 -3.03 10.23 -13.37
CA LEU A 107 -3.18 11.18 -12.27
C LEU A 107 -2.82 10.57 -10.90
N ILE A 108 -3.15 9.28 -10.66
CA ILE A 108 -2.74 8.59 -9.43
C ILE A 108 -1.21 8.53 -9.36
N HIS A 109 -0.57 8.11 -10.44
CA HIS A 109 0.89 8.02 -10.50
C HIS A 109 1.55 9.38 -10.29
N ASP A 110 1.05 10.43 -10.94
CA ASP A 110 1.54 11.80 -10.80
C ASP A 110 1.44 12.32 -9.36
N VAL A 111 0.30 12.08 -8.69
CA VAL A 111 0.10 12.49 -7.30
C VAL A 111 1.03 11.73 -6.35
N LEU A 112 1.19 10.41 -6.53
CA LEU A 112 2.10 9.59 -5.70
C LEU A 112 3.58 9.92 -5.93
N GLU A 113 3.94 10.36 -7.14
CA GLU A 113 5.28 10.85 -7.47
C GLU A 113 5.53 12.22 -6.83
N LEU A 114 4.63 13.19 -7.05
CA LEU A 114 4.80 14.57 -6.59
C LEU A 114 4.65 14.74 -5.08
N SER A 115 3.86 13.90 -4.41
CA SER A 115 3.82 13.85 -2.94
C SER A 115 5.10 13.26 -2.34
N GLY A 116 5.94 12.62 -3.16
CA GLY A 116 7.13 11.92 -2.70
C GLY A 116 6.86 10.51 -2.15
N ALA A 117 5.61 10.07 -2.09
CA ALA A 117 5.23 8.75 -1.56
C ALA A 117 5.94 7.61 -2.31
N LYS A 118 6.01 7.68 -3.64
CA LYS A 118 6.73 6.68 -4.45
C LYS A 118 8.20 6.59 -4.08
N LYS A 119 8.89 7.73 -3.96
CA LYS A 119 10.31 7.79 -3.58
C LYS A 119 10.55 7.28 -2.16
N GLN A 120 9.62 7.49 -1.23
CA GLN A 120 9.69 6.90 0.10
C GLN A 120 9.58 5.36 0.02
N MET A 121 8.65 4.83 -0.78
CA MET A 121 8.52 3.38 -1.00
C MET A 121 9.76 2.74 -1.65
N GLU A 122 10.44 3.44 -2.55
CA GLU A 122 11.70 2.95 -3.17
C GLU A 122 12.79 2.67 -2.13
N ASN A 123 12.87 3.50 -1.09
CA ASN A 123 13.91 3.43 -0.06
C ASN A 123 13.46 2.67 1.20
N TYR A 124 12.17 2.36 1.33
CA TYR A 124 11.58 1.79 2.55
C TYR A 124 12.25 0.48 2.98
N ALA A 125 12.47 -0.45 2.04
CA ALA A 125 13.13 -1.72 2.33
C ALA A 125 14.55 -1.55 2.88
N GLU A 126 15.33 -0.59 2.36
CA GLU A 126 16.70 -0.34 2.82
C GLU A 126 16.70 0.29 4.21
N ILE A 127 15.82 1.28 4.44
CA ILE A 127 15.66 1.93 5.75
C ILE A 127 15.32 0.89 6.81
N LEU A 128 14.30 0.07 6.56
CA LEU A 128 13.86 -0.98 7.47
C LEU A 128 14.98 -1.99 7.76
N SER A 129 15.70 -2.41 6.72
CA SER A 129 16.83 -3.35 6.86
C SER A 129 17.99 -2.76 7.67
N SER A 130 18.26 -1.47 7.54
CA SER A 130 19.33 -0.77 8.27
C SER A 130 18.98 -0.51 9.74
N ALA A 131 17.70 -0.41 10.08
CA ALA A 131 17.22 -0.19 11.44
C ALA A 131 17.25 -1.48 12.29
N LEU A 132 16.99 -2.64 11.70
CA LEU A 132 16.84 -3.91 12.42
C LEU A 132 18.02 -4.40 13.25
N PRO A 133 19.30 -4.21 12.85
CA PRO A 133 20.43 -4.57 13.70
C PRO A 133 20.39 -3.90 15.08
N GLN A 134 19.68 -2.77 15.22
CA GLN A 134 19.48 -2.05 16.49
C GLN A 134 18.36 -2.66 17.34
N PHE A 135 17.38 -3.35 16.72
CA PHE A 135 16.22 -3.97 17.35
C PHE A 135 16.39 -5.49 17.55
N ARG A 136 17.62 -5.98 17.75
CA ARG A 136 17.95 -7.39 18.02
C ARG A 136 17.41 -7.88 19.37
N ILE A 137 16.09 -7.81 19.57
CA ILE A 137 15.40 -8.35 20.72
C ILE A 137 15.13 -9.83 20.41
N GLY A 138 15.87 -10.74 21.05
CA GLY A 138 15.47 -12.14 21.22
C GLY A 138 15.87 -13.16 20.14
N MET A 139 16.40 -12.79 18.98
CA MET A 139 16.85 -13.77 17.97
C MET A 139 18.27 -14.27 18.24
N SER A 140 18.38 -15.46 18.85
CA SER A 140 19.64 -16.03 19.36
C SER A 140 20.64 -16.49 18.28
N ASN A 141 20.27 -16.48 16.98
CA ASN A 141 21.09 -17.03 15.90
C ASN A 141 21.33 -16.02 14.74
N VAL A 142 22.61 -15.78 14.42
CA VAL A 142 23.07 -14.89 13.33
C VAL A 142 22.49 -15.28 11.96
N LYS A 143 22.27 -16.57 11.68
CA LYS A 143 21.67 -17.02 10.41
C LYS A 143 20.18 -16.66 10.31
N GLN A 144 19.42 -16.77 11.41
CA GLN A 144 18.02 -16.33 11.46
C GLN A 144 17.91 -14.82 11.24
N ASN A 145 18.84 -14.05 11.80
CA ASN A 145 18.90 -12.60 11.57
C ASN A 145 19.13 -12.26 10.08
N ASN A 146 19.99 -13.01 9.39
CA ASN A 146 20.23 -12.80 7.96
C ASN A 146 19.03 -13.20 7.09
N ASP A 147 18.34 -14.30 7.42
CA ASP A 147 17.15 -14.76 6.69
C ASP A 147 16.00 -13.75 6.82
N VAL A 148 15.76 -13.21 8.03
CA VAL A 148 14.75 -12.18 8.27
C VAL A 148 15.05 -10.91 7.46
N LEU A 149 16.31 -10.46 7.44
CA LEU A 149 16.72 -9.32 6.61
C LEU A 149 16.45 -9.56 5.12
N LEU A 150 16.73 -10.76 4.61
CA LEU A 150 16.43 -11.11 3.22
C LEU A 150 14.92 -11.08 2.93
N PHE A 151 14.09 -11.63 3.82
CA PHE A 151 12.64 -11.64 3.66
C PHE A 151 12.05 -10.24 3.66
N LEU A 152 12.56 -9.36 4.52
CA LEU A 152 12.13 -7.97 4.57
C LEU A 152 12.54 -7.21 3.31
N ARG A 153 13.82 -7.31 2.91
CA ARG A 153 14.33 -6.68 1.67
C ARG A 153 13.55 -7.13 0.44
N ASP A 154 13.04 -8.36 0.42
CA ASP A 154 12.28 -8.89 -0.70
C ASP A 154 10.79 -8.53 -0.66
N SER A 155 10.16 -8.57 0.52
CA SER A 155 8.70 -8.36 0.65
C SER A 155 8.33 -6.87 0.60
N TYR A 156 9.25 -6.00 1.02
CA TYR A 156 9.06 -4.54 1.01
C TYR A 156 9.62 -3.84 -0.24
N LYS A 157 9.91 -4.57 -1.32
CA LYS A 157 10.32 -3.94 -2.59
C LYS A 157 9.17 -3.11 -3.16
N ILE A 158 9.52 -2.00 -3.82
CA ILE A 158 8.53 -1.10 -4.44
C ILE A 158 7.55 -1.84 -5.38
N ASN A 159 8.00 -2.83 -6.15
CA ASN A 159 7.13 -3.58 -7.05
C ASN A 159 6.06 -4.43 -6.32
N LYS A 160 6.17 -4.60 -5.00
CA LYS A 160 5.16 -5.26 -4.16
C LYS A 160 4.32 -4.27 -3.35
N ILE A 161 4.90 -3.15 -2.90
CA ILE A 161 4.19 -2.14 -2.10
C ILE A 161 3.38 -1.18 -2.98
N TYR A 162 3.95 -0.73 -4.10
CA TYR A 162 3.35 0.32 -4.92
C TYR A 162 2.03 -0.09 -5.60
N PRO A 163 1.88 -1.30 -6.17
CA PRO A 163 0.62 -1.67 -6.82
C PRO A 163 -0.59 -1.69 -5.85
N PRO A 164 -0.51 -2.27 -4.63
CA PRO A 164 -1.59 -2.14 -3.65
C PRO A 164 -1.95 -0.69 -3.30
N VAL A 165 -0.96 0.20 -3.21
CA VAL A 165 -1.21 1.64 -2.98
C VAL A 165 -2.01 2.24 -4.14
N VAL A 166 -1.58 2.00 -5.39
CA VAL A 166 -2.30 2.46 -6.59
C VAL A 166 -3.72 1.89 -6.66
N ASN A 167 -3.91 0.62 -6.28
CA ASN A 167 -5.22 -0.01 -6.26
C ASN A 167 -6.16 0.65 -5.25
N MET A 168 -5.67 1.04 -4.07
CA MET A 168 -6.47 1.77 -3.08
C MET A 168 -6.91 3.14 -3.61
N PHE A 169 -5.98 3.88 -4.22
CA PHE A 169 -6.31 5.16 -4.88
C PHE A 169 -7.28 4.98 -6.05
N SER A 170 -7.19 3.86 -6.78
CA SER A 170 -8.13 3.52 -7.85
C SER A 170 -9.52 3.21 -7.31
N ALA A 171 -9.61 2.46 -6.22
CA ALA A 171 -10.89 2.10 -5.58
C ALA A 171 -11.60 3.31 -4.97
N ARG A 172 -10.85 4.25 -4.41
CA ARG A 172 -11.38 5.48 -3.78
C ARG A 172 -11.34 6.70 -4.71
N PHE A 173 -11.13 6.48 -6.02
CA PHE A 173 -10.83 7.55 -6.96
C PHE A 173 -11.95 8.59 -7.02
N ASN A 174 -11.57 9.86 -6.91
CA ASN A 174 -12.46 10.98 -7.13
C ASN A 174 -11.74 11.99 -8.02
N LYS A 175 -12.20 12.15 -9.27
CA LYS A 175 -11.54 13.02 -10.26
C LYS A 175 -11.35 14.45 -9.76
N LYS A 176 -12.39 15.05 -9.15
CA LYS A 176 -12.33 16.41 -8.61
C LYS A 176 -11.24 16.53 -7.54
N TYR A 177 -11.23 15.60 -6.58
CA TYR A 177 -10.28 15.64 -5.47
C TYR A 177 -8.86 15.38 -5.96
N MET A 178 -8.67 14.38 -6.84
CA MET A 178 -7.37 14.07 -7.45
C MET A 178 -6.79 15.27 -8.20
N THR A 179 -7.59 15.94 -9.02
CA THR A 179 -7.13 17.12 -9.76
C THR A 179 -6.76 18.27 -8.82
N SER A 180 -7.53 18.50 -7.74
CA SER A 180 -7.22 19.53 -6.75
C SER A 180 -5.92 19.24 -5.99
N VAL A 181 -5.73 17.99 -5.56
CA VAL A 181 -4.50 17.54 -4.89
C VAL A 181 -3.30 17.71 -5.83
N LEU A 182 -3.43 17.29 -7.09
CA LEU A 182 -2.39 17.45 -8.10
C LEU A 182 -2.03 18.92 -8.33
N GLN A 183 -3.03 19.81 -8.39
CA GLN A 183 -2.80 21.24 -8.52
C GLN A 183 -2.04 21.81 -7.32
N TRP A 184 -2.42 21.41 -6.10
CA TRP A 184 -1.72 21.83 -4.88
C TRP A 184 -0.27 21.32 -4.85
N LEU A 185 -0.04 20.04 -5.16
CA LEU A 185 1.29 19.44 -5.23
C LEU A 185 2.18 20.09 -6.31
N LYS A 186 1.58 20.64 -7.38
CA LYS A 186 2.31 21.38 -8.44
C LYS A 186 2.70 22.80 -8.03
N SER A 187 2.09 23.35 -6.98
CA SER A 187 2.41 24.70 -6.46
C SER A 187 3.83 24.76 -5.87
N PRO A 188 4.45 25.95 -5.78
CA PRO A 188 5.75 26.10 -5.14
C PRO A 188 5.79 25.53 -3.70
N LEU A 189 4.74 25.80 -2.91
CA LEU A 189 4.66 25.34 -1.52
C LEU A 189 4.44 23.82 -1.42
N GLY A 190 3.60 23.23 -2.27
CA GLY A 190 3.40 21.77 -2.33
C GLY A 190 4.70 21.03 -2.66
N LYS A 191 5.43 21.50 -3.69
CA LYS A 191 6.75 20.94 -4.06
C LYS A 191 7.78 21.08 -2.95
N LYS A 192 7.82 22.25 -2.28
CA LYS A 192 8.72 22.51 -1.15
C LYS A 192 8.42 21.56 0.02
N SER A 193 7.15 21.39 0.36
CA SER A 193 6.70 20.49 1.45
C SER A 193 7.05 19.03 1.16
N ALA A 194 6.68 18.50 -0.01
CA ALA A 194 7.00 17.13 -0.41
C ALA A 194 8.52 16.87 -0.43
N SER A 195 9.31 17.85 -0.88
CA SER A 195 10.77 17.74 -0.88
C SER A 195 11.36 17.66 0.52
N LEU A 196 10.81 18.45 1.47
CA LEU A 196 11.23 18.42 2.87
C LEU A 196 10.88 17.08 3.53
N GLU A 197 9.67 16.58 3.30
CA GLU A 197 9.18 15.29 3.83
C GLU A 197 10.02 14.11 3.32
N VAL A 198 10.32 14.08 2.01
CA VAL A 198 11.22 13.07 1.43
C VAL A 198 12.61 13.16 2.03
N ALA A 199 13.16 14.37 2.18
CA ALA A 199 14.49 14.56 2.73
C ALA A 199 14.57 14.15 4.21
N ALA A 200 13.52 14.41 5.00
CA ALA A 200 13.47 14.06 6.42
C ALA A 200 13.59 12.55 6.68
N ASN A 201 13.14 11.73 5.73
CA ASN A 201 13.20 10.26 5.81
C ASN A 201 14.53 9.66 5.33
N MET A 202 15.51 10.48 4.95
CA MET A 202 16.86 10.00 4.63
C MET A 202 17.61 9.60 5.92
N PRO A 203 18.41 8.50 5.94
CA PRO A 203 19.09 8.03 7.15
C PRO A 203 19.92 9.09 7.88
N GLU A 204 20.59 9.99 7.15
CA GLU A 204 21.37 11.09 7.73
C GLU A 204 20.48 12.12 8.46
N MET A 205 19.29 12.37 7.90
CA MET A 205 18.34 13.36 8.41
C MET A 205 17.58 12.83 9.63
N ILE A 206 17.30 11.53 9.68
CA ILE A 206 16.71 10.87 10.86
C ILE A 206 17.61 11.10 12.09
N LYS A 207 18.93 10.88 11.95
CA LYS A 207 19.89 11.13 13.06
C LYS A 207 19.91 12.60 13.50
N ARG A 208 19.83 13.54 12.55
CA ARG A 208 19.78 14.99 12.85
C ARG A 208 18.47 15.39 13.53
N SER A 209 17.35 14.79 13.13
CA SER A 209 16.05 15.07 13.73
C SER A 209 16.01 14.71 15.22
N ALA A 210 16.67 13.63 15.62
CA ALA A 210 16.77 13.21 17.03
C ALA A 210 17.53 14.23 17.90
N ALA A 211 18.47 14.97 17.31
CA ALA A 211 19.23 16.02 17.98
C ALA A 211 18.48 17.35 18.07
N TYR A 212 17.35 17.52 17.36
CA TYR A 212 16.63 18.80 17.24
C TYR A 212 15.74 19.13 18.45
N ARG A 213 15.78 18.31 19.51
CA ARG A 213 14.89 18.47 20.67
C ARG A 213 15.11 19.78 21.39
N GLU A 214 16.37 20.19 21.58
CA GLU A 214 16.66 21.43 22.31
C GLU A 214 16.18 22.67 21.54
N GLU A 215 16.35 22.69 20.22
CA GLU A 215 15.82 23.74 19.36
C GLU A 215 14.30 23.76 19.36
N TYR A 216 13.68 22.57 19.34
CA TYR A 216 12.24 22.46 19.51
C TYR A 216 11.80 23.03 20.86
N ASP A 217 12.47 22.70 21.97
CA ASP A 217 12.09 23.19 23.30
C ASP A 217 12.16 24.71 23.41
N ARG A 218 13.14 25.35 22.76
CA ARG A 218 13.30 26.82 22.70
C ARG A 218 12.41 27.50 21.65
N MET A 219 11.70 26.73 20.82
CA MET A 219 10.86 27.26 19.75
C MET A 219 9.70 28.10 20.30
N GLN A 220 9.37 29.19 19.59
CA GLN A 220 8.25 30.07 19.94
C GLN A 220 6.92 29.29 20.04
N THR A 221 6.12 29.59 21.06
CA THR A 221 4.84 28.91 21.34
C THR A 221 3.90 28.88 20.14
N GLY A 222 3.79 29.99 19.39
CA GLY A 222 2.97 30.06 18.18
C GLY A 222 3.42 29.08 17.09
N ARG A 223 4.74 28.89 16.91
CA ARG A 223 5.27 27.92 15.94
C ARG A 223 5.00 26.48 16.40
N LYS A 224 5.19 26.18 17.70
CA LYS A 224 4.85 24.87 18.27
C LYS A 224 3.38 24.53 18.07
N GLN A 225 2.49 25.49 18.30
CA GLN A 225 1.05 25.30 18.09
C GLN A 225 0.74 24.95 16.64
N ARG A 226 1.37 25.60 15.66
CA ARG A 226 1.19 25.28 14.23
C ARG A 226 1.69 23.88 13.86
N ILE A 227 2.81 23.45 14.43
CA ILE A 227 3.31 22.07 14.26
C ILE A 227 2.34 21.06 14.88
N GLY A 228 1.79 21.36 16.07
CA GLY A 228 0.76 20.55 16.70
C GLY A 228 -0.54 20.49 15.89
N ASP A 229 -0.95 21.61 15.30
CA ASP A 229 -2.10 21.68 14.40
C ASP A 229 -1.90 20.84 13.13
N MET A 230 -0.68 20.81 12.61
CA MET A 230 -0.30 19.92 11.51
C MET A 230 -0.41 18.46 11.92
N GLU A 231 0.20 18.06 13.05
CA GLU A 231 0.13 16.69 13.59
C GLU A 231 -1.31 16.19 13.73
N LYS A 232 -2.20 17.00 14.33
CA LYS A 232 -3.63 16.68 14.47
C LYS A 232 -4.35 16.56 13.14
N THR A 233 -3.95 17.36 12.16
CA THR A 233 -4.60 17.38 10.83
C THR A 233 -4.22 16.14 10.02
N VAL A 234 -2.94 15.76 10.01
CA VAL A 234 -2.47 14.58 9.25
C VAL A 234 -2.53 13.28 10.03
N ARG A 235 -2.74 13.34 11.35
CA ARG A 235 -2.87 12.19 12.27
C ARG A 235 -1.68 11.24 12.21
N ALA A 236 -0.47 11.80 12.13
CA ALA A 236 0.73 11.02 11.87
C ALA A 236 1.12 10.09 13.04
N THR A 237 0.76 10.42 14.30
CA THR A 237 0.93 9.51 15.44
C THR A 237 0.06 8.27 15.29
N GLU A 238 -1.23 8.44 14.97
CA GLU A 238 -2.15 7.33 14.77
C GLU A 238 -1.71 6.45 13.60
N LEU A 239 -1.29 7.05 12.47
CA LEU A 239 -0.76 6.29 11.33
C LEU A 239 0.44 5.42 11.74
N ASN A 240 1.37 5.96 12.53
CA ASN A 240 2.53 5.20 12.98
C ASN A 240 2.12 4.00 13.85
N VAL A 241 1.18 4.20 14.78
CA VAL A 241 0.66 3.11 15.62
C VAL A 241 -0.04 2.05 14.76
N ASP A 242 -0.89 2.47 13.83
CA ASP A 242 -1.63 1.57 12.93
C ASP A 242 -0.69 0.74 12.05
N ILE A 243 0.34 1.39 11.48
CA ILE A 243 1.36 0.71 10.66
C ILE A 243 2.11 -0.33 11.50
N ILE A 244 2.60 0.04 12.68
CA ILE A 244 3.41 -0.88 13.51
C ILE A 244 2.54 -2.04 14.02
N ALA A 245 1.36 -1.75 14.57
CA ALA A 245 0.45 -2.76 15.09
C ALA A 245 -0.07 -3.69 13.98
N GLY A 246 -0.50 -3.13 12.85
CA GLY A 246 -0.97 -3.89 11.70
C GLY A 246 0.13 -4.77 11.07
N SER A 247 1.36 -4.24 10.99
CA SER A 247 2.51 -5.01 10.51
C SER A 247 2.82 -6.20 11.42
N LEU A 248 2.82 -5.98 12.74
CA LEU A 248 3.04 -7.06 13.70
C LEU A 248 1.95 -8.13 13.57
N PHE A 249 0.69 -7.71 13.56
CA PHE A 249 -0.46 -8.61 13.42
C PHE A 249 -0.35 -9.49 12.17
N GLU A 250 -0.15 -8.88 11.00
CA GLU A 250 -0.05 -9.62 9.74
C GLU A 250 1.17 -10.52 9.68
N MET A 251 2.32 -10.08 10.19
CA MET A 251 3.51 -10.91 10.30
C MET A 251 3.28 -12.13 11.20
N LEU A 252 2.71 -11.94 12.38
CA LEU A 252 2.43 -13.04 13.31
C LEU A 252 1.43 -14.02 12.71
N LYS A 253 0.35 -13.54 12.09
CA LYS A 253 -0.63 -14.39 11.40
C LYS A 253 -0.02 -15.14 10.23
N GLY A 254 0.77 -14.48 9.39
CA GLY A 254 1.49 -15.10 8.28
C GLY A 254 2.41 -16.22 8.77
N MET A 255 3.12 -16.00 9.88
CA MET A 255 3.97 -17.02 10.51
C MET A 255 3.16 -18.24 10.95
N GLN A 256 1.95 -18.04 11.49
CA GLN A 256 1.11 -19.15 11.95
C GLN A 256 0.60 -20.06 10.82
N VAL A 257 0.48 -19.59 9.57
CA VAL A 257 -0.06 -20.38 8.45
C VAL A 257 0.71 -21.68 8.23
N ARG A 258 2.01 -21.68 8.57
CA ARG A 258 2.93 -22.78 8.27
C ARG A 258 3.50 -23.42 9.55
N MET A 259 3.06 -23.07 10.74
CA MET A 259 3.55 -23.68 11.99
C MET A 259 2.76 -24.93 12.37
N GLN A 260 3.42 -25.92 12.98
CA GLN A 260 2.78 -27.09 13.60
C GLN A 260 2.21 -26.74 14.98
N ASP A 261 1.14 -27.43 15.39
CA ASP A 261 0.28 -27.07 16.53
C ASP A 261 1.00 -26.86 17.87
N SER A 262 2.10 -27.57 18.14
CA SER A 262 2.84 -27.49 19.41
C SER A 262 3.63 -26.19 19.64
N GLY A 263 3.57 -25.23 18.72
CA GLY A 263 4.16 -23.90 18.88
C GLY A 263 3.38 -22.76 18.22
N ARG A 264 2.11 -23.00 17.82
CA ARG A 264 1.26 -21.96 17.24
C ARG A 264 0.74 -21.04 18.33
N MET A 265 0.75 -19.74 18.05
CA MET A 265 -0.01 -18.79 18.84
C MET A 265 -1.47 -18.85 18.43
N ASN A 266 -2.36 -18.86 19.41
CA ASN A 266 -3.78 -18.69 19.17
C ASN A 266 -4.10 -17.21 18.84
N SER A 267 -5.36 -16.92 18.48
CA SER A 267 -5.74 -15.55 18.11
C SER A 267 -5.66 -14.58 19.29
N GLU A 268 -6.01 -15.00 20.51
CA GLU A 268 -5.98 -14.16 21.71
C GLU A 268 -4.54 -13.76 22.08
N GLU A 269 -3.58 -14.68 21.93
CA GLU A 269 -2.15 -14.40 22.16
C GLU A 269 -1.60 -13.38 21.16
N ILE A 270 -1.98 -13.50 19.88
CA ILE A 270 -1.59 -12.53 18.83
C ILE A 270 -2.22 -11.17 19.13
N ASP A 271 -3.51 -11.13 19.46
CA ASP A 271 -4.23 -9.90 19.75
C ASP A 271 -3.64 -9.20 20.98
N ALA A 272 -3.32 -9.93 22.06
CA ALA A 272 -2.67 -9.37 23.25
C ALA A 272 -1.31 -8.72 22.95
N LEU A 273 -0.49 -9.34 22.07
CA LEU A 273 0.79 -8.77 21.65
C LEU A 273 0.61 -7.48 20.84
N VAL A 274 -0.37 -7.45 19.94
CA VAL A 274 -0.69 -6.29 19.10
C VAL A 274 -1.30 -5.16 19.92
N ASP A 275 -2.14 -5.49 20.89
CA ASP A 275 -2.79 -4.53 21.78
C ASP A 275 -1.79 -3.82 22.69
N ASN A 276 -0.66 -4.44 23.04
CA ASN A 276 0.43 -3.75 23.73
C ASN A 276 0.96 -2.56 22.93
N ILE A 277 0.94 -2.64 21.59
CA ILE A 277 1.35 -1.54 20.70
C ILE A 277 0.21 -0.53 20.54
N ARG A 278 -1.01 -1.02 20.32
CA ARG A 278 -2.20 -0.18 20.17
C ARG A 278 -2.54 0.60 21.43
N ASN A 279 -2.13 0.16 22.61
CA ASN A 279 -2.43 0.81 23.87
C ASN A 279 -1.27 1.68 24.41
N VAL A 280 -0.20 1.86 23.63
CA VAL A 280 0.86 2.80 24.00
C VAL A 280 0.25 4.21 24.15
N PRO A 281 0.59 4.97 25.22
CA PRO A 281 0.13 6.34 25.39
C PRO A 281 0.54 7.23 24.21
N ARG A 282 -0.44 7.92 23.62
CA ARG A 282 -0.23 8.75 22.43
C ARG A 282 0.60 9.98 22.75
N GLU A 283 0.50 10.50 23.96
CA GLU A 283 1.13 11.75 24.37
C GLU A 283 2.66 11.68 24.24
N GLU A 284 3.26 10.54 24.55
CA GLU A 284 4.71 10.35 24.43
C GLU A 284 5.13 10.23 22.96
N LEU A 285 4.43 9.39 22.19
CA LEU A 285 4.69 9.23 20.75
C LEU A 285 4.51 10.54 19.99
N THR A 286 3.46 11.30 20.29
CA THR A 286 3.21 12.61 19.70
C THR A 286 4.33 13.59 20.07
N ARG A 287 4.85 13.60 21.30
CA ARG A 287 5.98 14.49 21.65
C ARG A 287 7.21 14.25 20.78
N GLU A 288 7.59 12.99 20.58
CA GLU A 288 8.70 12.62 19.70
C GLU A 288 8.44 13.03 18.25
N LEU A 289 7.21 12.79 17.79
CA LEU A 289 6.80 13.13 16.43
C LEU A 289 6.81 14.64 16.19
N LEU A 290 6.40 15.46 17.16
CA LEU A 290 6.41 16.92 17.05
C LEU A 290 7.83 17.46 16.82
N VAL A 291 8.85 16.87 17.44
CA VAL A 291 10.27 17.23 17.19
C VAL A 291 10.63 16.92 15.73
N SER A 292 10.25 15.74 15.23
CA SER A 292 10.50 15.33 13.85
C SER A 292 9.76 16.23 12.83
N LEU A 293 8.50 16.57 13.09
CA LEU A 293 7.72 17.49 12.24
C LEU A 293 8.30 18.91 12.27
N ALA A 294 8.70 19.40 13.44
CA ALA A 294 9.36 20.70 13.57
C ALA A 294 10.67 20.74 12.80
N PHE A 295 11.47 19.68 12.86
CA PHE A 295 12.69 19.54 12.08
C PHE A 295 12.38 19.51 10.57
N THR A 296 11.40 18.71 10.14
CA THR A 296 11.00 18.56 8.73
C THR A 296 10.60 19.89 8.11
N TYR A 297 9.73 20.64 8.78
CA TYR A 297 9.18 21.91 8.29
C TYR A 297 9.94 23.15 8.80
N ARG A 298 11.17 23.00 9.29
CA ARG A 298 11.97 24.10 9.88
C ARG A 298 12.23 25.27 8.92
N SER A 299 12.20 25.03 7.60
CA SER A 299 12.42 26.05 6.56
C SER A 299 11.13 26.64 5.99
N LEU A 300 9.96 26.18 6.45
CA LEU A 300 8.69 26.82 6.11
C LEU A 300 8.45 28.02 7.02
N THR A 301 7.96 29.14 6.48
CA THR A 301 7.46 30.24 7.30
C THR A 301 6.19 29.83 8.07
N ASN A 302 5.69 30.70 8.95
CA ASN A 302 4.43 30.44 9.66
C ASN A 302 3.25 30.46 8.71
N GLU A 303 3.26 31.37 7.75
CA GLU A 303 2.24 31.53 6.72
C GLU A 303 2.23 30.32 5.78
N GLU A 304 3.41 29.87 5.35
CA GLU A 304 3.55 28.65 4.54
C GLU A 304 3.02 27.43 5.30
N LEU A 305 3.35 27.27 6.59
CA LEU A 305 2.84 26.15 7.39
C LEU A 305 1.32 26.21 7.57
N ASP A 306 0.76 27.40 7.75
CA ASP A 306 -0.70 27.59 7.83
C ASP A 306 -1.40 27.24 6.53
N GLU A 307 -0.80 27.55 5.38
CA GLU A 307 -1.33 27.16 4.07
C GLU A 307 -1.28 25.64 3.85
N VAL A 308 -0.22 24.97 4.29
CA VAL A 308 -0.13 23.50 4.27
C VAL A 308 -1.25 22.89 5.13
N VAL A 309 -1.41 23.35 6.38
CA VAL A 309 -2.47 22.89 7.28
C VAL A 309 -3.85 23.15 6.69
N ARG A 310 -4.07 24.34 6.08
CA ARG A 310 -5.34 24.68 5.43
C ARG A 310 -5.67 23.73 4.29
N PHE A 311 -4.69 23.34 3.48
CA PHE A 311 -4.90 22.35 2.43
C PHE A 311 -5.31 21.00 3.01
N TYR A 312 -4.59 20.45 3.99
CA TYR A 312 -4.96 19.16 4.58
C TYR A 312 -6.28 19.19 5.38
N ARG A 313 -6.74 20.38 5.79
CA ARG A 313 -8.10 20.60 6.33
C ARG A 313 -9.20 20.79 5.27
N SER A 314 -8.86 20.86 3.98
CA SER A 314 -9.88 20.86 2.90
C SER A 314 -10.50 19.47 2.72
N PRO A 315 -11.69 19.34 2.11
CA PRO A 315 -12.25 18.04 1.74
C PRO A 315 -11.30 17.19 0.88
N GLU A 316 -10.61 17.83 -0.06
CA GLU A 316 -9.67 17.21 -0.98
C GLU A 316 -8.40 16.72 -0.28
N GLY A 317 -7.84 17.55 0.60
CA GLY A 317 -6.67 17.21 1.40
C GLY A 317 -6.95 16.11 2.42
N ARG A 318 -8.13 16.12 3.08
CA ARG A 318 -8.56 15.04 3.96
C ARG A 318 -8.72 13.72 3.21
N TRP A 319 -9.42 13.75 2.07
CA TRP A 319 -9.56 12.56 1.23
C TRP A 319 -8.20 11.99 0.82
N PHE A 320 -7.25 12.85 0.43
CA PHE A 320 -5.90 12.43 0.07
C PHE A 320 -5.15 11.81 1.25
N ASN A 321 -5.20 12.45 2.42
CA ASN A 321 -4.55 11.95 3.64
C ASN A 321 -5.14 10.61 4.06
N ASP A 322 -6.46 10.49 4.17
CA ASP A 322 -7.15 9.27 4.59
C ASP A 322 -6.92 8.11 3.60
N THR A 323 -6.96 8.40 2.30
CA THR A 323 -6.67 7.40 1.26
C THR A 323 -5.21 6.95 1.32
N SER A 324 -4.27 7.87 1.57
CA SER A 324 -2.85 7.55 1.73
C SER A 324 -2.60 6.67 2.97
N MET A 325 -3.18 7.02 4.11
CA MET A 325 -3.06 6.25 5.35
C MET A 325 -3.53 4.80 5.14
N GLU A 326 -4.73 4.62 4.58
CA GLU A 326 -5.29 3.28 4.33
C GLU A 326 -4.47 2.48 3.31
N ALA A 327 -4.06 3.15 2.22
CA ALA A 327 -3.25 2.54 1.16
C ALA A 327 -1.90 2.03 1.70
N ILE A 328 -1.21 2.84 2.49
CA ILE A 328 0.09 2.51 3.06
C ILE A 328 -0.04 1.40 4.10
N SER A 329 -0.97 1.52 5.05
CA SER A 329 -1.19 0.50 6.09
C SER A 329 -1.55 -0.86 5.48
N SER A 330 -2.42 -0.89 4.46
CA SER A 330 -2.79 -2.11 3.75
C SER A 330 -1.60 -2.73 3.00
N ALA A 331 -0.85 -1.91 2.25
CA ALA A 331 0.29 -2.37 1.47
C ALA A 331 1.43 -2.93 2.36
N ILE A 332 1.74 -2.23 3.44
CA ILE A 332 2.73 -2.66 4.43
C ILE A 332 2.26 -3.93 5.13
N GLY A 333 0.99 -4.00 5.58
CA GLY A 333 0.44 -5.19 6.23
C GLY A 333 0.54 -6.44 5.33
N LYS A 334 0.21 -6.31 4.03
CA LYS A 334 0.38 -7.40 3.06
C LYS A 334 1.84 -7.84 2.94
N ALA A 335 2.79 -6.91 2.89
CA ALA A 335 4.21 -7.23 2.87
C ALA A 335 4.67 -7.89 4.18
N SER A 336 4.17 -7.45 5.33
CA SER A 336 4.44 -8.06 6.64
C SER A 336 3.95 -9.50 6.72
N ARG A 337 2.76 -9.78 6.17
CA ARG A 337 2.22 -11.14 6.08
C ARG A 337 3.15 -12.06 5.30
N GLU A 338 3.63 -11.60 4.14
CA GLU A 338 4.57 -12.36 3.31
C GLU A 338 5.88 -12.66 4.07
N VAL A 339 6.39 -11.70 4.85
CA VAL A 339 7.54 -11.93 5.75
C VAL A 339 7.22 -13.00 6.77
N GLY A 340 6.07 -12.91 7.43
CA GLY A 340 5.58 -13.91 8.38
C GLY A 340 5.56 -15.32 7.79
N GLU A 341 4.94 -15.49 6.62
CA GLU A 341 4.86 -16.78 5.92
C GLU A 341 6.24 -17.36 5.60
N LYS A 342 7.18 -16.51 5.15
CA LYS A 342 8.58 -16.92 4.90
C LYS A 342 9.30 -17.33 6.18
N MET A 343 9.08 -16.60 7.28
CA MET A 343 9.63 -16.94 8.60
C MET A 343 9.09 -18.29 9.10
N GLY A 344 7.77 -18.52 8.99
CA GLY A 344 7.15 -19.80 9.35
C GLY A 344 7.75 -20.98 8.58
N ASN A 345 7.95 -20.82 7.26
CA ASN A 345 8.59 -21.83 6.42
C ASN A 345 10.04 -22.12 6.82
N ALA A 346 10.84 -21.09 7.12
CA ALA A 346 12.23 -21.24 7.52
C ALA A 346 12.40 -22.00 8.86
N LEU A 347 11.42 -21.90 9.76
CA LEU A 347 11.38 -22.64 11.02
C LEU A 347 11.03 -24.13 10.81
N LEU A 348 10.16 -24.46 9.85
CA LEU A 348 9.82 -25.84 9.51
C LEU A 348 10.99 -26.64 8.97
N VAL A 349 11.72 -26.10 7.98
CA VAL A 349 12.81 -26.81 7.27
C VAL A 349 13.93 -27.25 8.23
N LYS A 350 14.18 -26.48 9.29
CA LYS A 350 15.21 -26.80 10.29
C LYS A 350 14.86 -27.98 11.20
N ARG A 351 13.59 -28.28 11.44
CA ARG A 351 13.19 -29.44 12.26
C ARG A 351 13.23 -30.76 11.50
N VAL A 352 13.25 -30.72 10.17
CA VAL A 352 13.34 -31.92 9.31
C VAL A 352 14.80 -32.32 9.05
N THR A 353 15.75 -31.43 9.33
CA THR A 353 17.20 -31.64 9.11
C THR A 353 18.01 -31.87 10.41
N LEU A 354 17.31 -31.95 11.55
CA LEU A 354 17.81 -32.44 12.84
C LEU A 354 17.18 -33.80 13.11
#